data_AF-A0A3L7Y6U7-F1
#
_entry.id   AF-A0A3L7Y6U7-F1
#
_cell.length_a   1.000
_cell.length_b   1.000
_cell.length_c   1.000
_cell.angle_alpha   90.00
_cell.angle_beta   90.00
_cell.angle_gamma   90.00
#
_symmetry.space_group_name_H-M   'P 1'
#
loop_
_entity.id
_entity.type
_entity.pdbx_description
1 polymer ?
#
loop_
_entity_poly.entity_id
_entity_poly.type
_entity_poly.pdbx_seq_one_letter_code
_entity_poly.pdbx_strand_id
1 'polypeptide(L)'
;MGSASIADLVAQIHAAPHMVVYEFAGAGSLALLWLHSVGGSSRTILEATDHYANASTSDALGHDPEQFVSAPVAAGLAQHAYQRAQRLAAGTVPVVGIGCSAAISTDYVKRGAHRCAVAVCTRTGITHYACVFRKGTRSRAQEEDLVSRIVLRALAEACGLPAPVVPRLNRSEPLLVESQPATDALDQFLQSATDTLSVYPDGHMAPNETHSGVCLLSGSFNPLHDGHVRLLQVAAHTLHRPALFELPVIN
;
A
#
# COMPACT_ATOMS: atom_id res chain seq x y z
N MET A 1 -25.85 -22.57 -1.31
CA MET A 1 -24.40 -22.55 -1.59
C MET A 1 -23.71 -22.33 -0.27
N GLY A 2 -22.93 -23.30 0.23
CA GLY A 2 -22.26 -23.18 1.53
C GLY A 2 -21.28 -22.02 1.50
N SER A 3 -21.18 -21.24 2.59
CA SER A 3 -20.14 -20.23 2.73
C SER A 3 -18.77 -20.91 2.60
N ALA A 4 -17.95 -20.51 1.62
CA ALA A 4 -16.59 -21.02 1.49
C ALA A 4 -15.83 -20.81 2.80
N SER A 5 -15.08 -21.83 3.25
CA SER A 5 -14.27 -21.70 4.46
C SER A 5 -13.08 -20.76 4.21
N ILE A 6 -12.44 -20.27 5.29
CA ILE A 6 -11.21 -19.50 5.17
C ILE A 6 -10.12 -20.32 4.45
N ALA A 7 -10.02 -21.62 4.74
CA ALA A 7 -9.05 -22.49 4.09
C ALA A 7 -9.31 -22.62 2.57
N ASP A 8 -10.58 -22.72 2.15
CA ASP A 8 -10.94 -22.79 0.72
C ASP A 8 -10.61 -21.48 -0.01
N LEU A 9 -10.85 -20.33 0.63
CA LEU A 9 -10.51 -19.03 0.07
C LEU A 9 -8.99 -18.87 -0.08
N VAL A 10 -8.23 -19.25 0.96
CA VAL A 10 -6.76 -19.21 0.92
C VAL A 10 -6.21 -20.16 -0.15
N ALA A 11 -6.77 -21.37 -0.30
CA ALA A 11 -6.37 -22.29 -1.35
C ALA A 11 -6.59 -21.70 -2.76
N GLN A 12 -7.71 -20.98 -2.98
CA GLN A 12 -7.96 -20.27 -4.23
C GLN A 12 -6.98 -19.12 -4.46
N ILE A 13 -6.65 -18.35 -3.42
CA ILE A 13 -5.62 -17.31 -3.47
C ILE A 13 -4.26 -17.92 -3.89
N HIS A 14 -3.88 -19.07 -3.34
CA HIS A 14 -2.64 -19.76 -3.69
C HIS A 14 -2.62 -20.43 -5.06
N ALA A 15 -3.79 -20.61 -5.67
CA ALA A 15 -3.91 -21.08 -7.04
C ALA A 15 -3.83 -19.94 -8.06
N ALA A 16 -4.07 -18.70 -7.63
CA ALA A 16 -3.89 -17.52 -8.47
C ALA A 16 -2.39 -17.24 -8.72
N PRO A 17 -2.03 -16.63 -9.86
CA PRO A 17 -0.63 -16.36 -10.20
C PRO A 17 -0.02 -15.19 -9.42
N HIS A 18 -0.78 -14.55 -8.54
CA HIS A 18 -0.39 -13.30 -7.89
C HIS A 18 0.61 -13.55 -6.78
N MET A 19 1.65 -12.72 -6.74
CA MET A 19 2.61 -12.64 -5.64
C MET A 19 2.38 -11.37 -4.81
N VAL A 20 2.57 -11.45 -3.50
CA VAL A 20 2.04 -10.48 -2.55
C VAL A 20 3.13 -10.07 -1.57
N VAL A 21 3.24 -8.76 -1.35
CA VAL A 21 3.84 -8.22 -0.13
C VAL A 21 2.73 -7.65 0.74
N TYR A 22 2.75 -8.01 2.03
CA TYR A 22 1.69 -7.63 2.97
C TYR A 22 2.25 -6.86 4.16
N GLU A 23 1.88 -5.59 4.27
CA GLU A 23 2.30 -4.70 5.35
C GLU A 23 1.10 -4.34 6.21
N PHE A 24 1.23 -4.49 7.52
CA PHE A 24 0.14 -4.22 8.45
C PHE A 24 0.59 -3.55 9.74
N ALA A 25 -0.31 -2.79 10.35
CA ALA A 25 -0.12 -2.12 11.63
C ALA A 25 -1.37 -2.26 12.50
N GLY A 26 -1.18 -2.65 13.77
CA GLY A 26 -2.21 -2.67 14.81
C GLY A 26 -3.17 -3.88 14.80
N ALA A 27 -3.57 -4.37 13.62
CA ALA A 27 -4.29 -5.64 13.45
C ALA A 27 -4.16 -6.14 12.00
N GLY A 28 -4.53 -7.40 11.78
CA GLY A 28 -4.48 -8.08 10.48
C GLY A 28 -3.53 -9.28 10.45
N SER A 29 -2.85 -9.61 11.56
CA SER A 29 -1.86 -10.69 11.61
C SER A 29 -2.47 -12.07 11.41
N LEU A 30 -3.74 -12.25 11.79
CA LEU A 30 -4.45 -13.51 11.58
C LEU A 30 -4.63 -13.85 10.08
N ALA A 31 -4.62 -12.85 9.19
CA ALA A 31 -4.64 -13.09 7.75
C ALA A 31 -3.35 -13.79 7.30
N LEU A 32 -2.19 -13.34 7.81
CA LEU A 32 -0.91 -13.98 7.53
C LEU A 32 -0.86 -15.40 8.09
N LEU A 33 -1.37 -15.62 9.31
CA LEU A 33 -1.51 -16.98 9.86
C LEU A 33 -2.31 -17.88 8.91
N TRP A 34 -3.48 -17.42 8.45
CA TRP A 34 -4.33 -18.21 7.55
C TRP A 34 -3.66 -18.48 6.20
N LEU A 35 -2.98 -17.49 5.62
CA LEU A 35 -2.20 -17.65 4.39
C LEU A 35 -1.08 -18.69 4.56
N HIS A 36 -0.39 -18.71 5.71
CA HIS A 36 0.64 -19.73 5.98
C HIS A 36 0.09 -21.11 6.38
N SER A 37 -1.17 -21.18 6.83
CA SER A 37 -1.78 -22.43 7.30
C SER A 37 -2.21 -23.37 6.16
N VAL A 38 -2.20 -22.90 4.91
CA VAL A 38 -2.56 -23.67 3.72
C VAL A 38 -1.34 -23.80 2.81
N GLY A 39 -1.13 -24.99 2.25
CA GLY A 39 -0.03 -25.23 1.31
C GLY A 39 -0.11 -24.32 0.09
N GLY A 40 1.02 -23.73 -0.30
CA GLY A 40 1.10 -22.81 -1.44
C GLY A 40 1.55 -21.40 -1.07
N SER A 41 1.64 -21.08 0.22
CA SER A 41 2.07 -19.77 0.69
C SER A 41 3.38 -19.26 0.10
N SER A 42 4.38 -20.12 -0.13
CA SER A 42 5.68 -19.70 -0.70
C SER A 42 5.59 -19.23 -2.16
N ARG A 43 4.51 -19.58 -2.88
CA ARG A 43 4.25 -19.10 -4.24
C ARG A 43 3.51 -17.76 -4.25
N THR A 44 2.84 -17.41 -3.15
CA THR A 44 1.98 -16.24 -3.06
C THR A 44 2.59 -15.14 -2.21
N ILE A 45 3.18 -15.45 -1.05
CA ILE A 45 3.69 -14.44 -0.12
C ILE A 45 5.19 -14.28 -0.35
N LEU A 46 5.59 -13.10 -0.84
CA LEU A 46 6.98 -12.68 -0.99
C LEU A 46 7.56 -12.19 0.32
N GLU A 47 6.81 -11.33 1.01
CA GLU A 47 7.23 -10.69 2.25
C GLU A 47 5.99 -10.27 3.05
N ALA A 48 6.10 -10.23 4.37
CA ALA A 48 5.09 -9.62 5.22
C ALA A 48 5.75 -8.91 6.41
N THR A 49 5.29 -7.70 6.71
CA THR A 49 5.89 -6.82 7.72
C THR A 49 4.83 -6.30 8.70
N ASP A 50 5.08 -6.49 10.00
CA ASP A 50 4.29 -5.91 11.09
C ASP A 50 4.93 -4.58 11.54
N HIS A 51 4.34 -3.46 11.12
CA HIS A 51 4.75 -2.11 11.51
C HIS A 51 4.17 -1.75 12.89
N TYR A 52 4.59 -2.49 13.91
CA TYR A 52 4.03 -2.37 15.26
C TYR A 52 4.39 -1.03 15.94
N ALA A 53 5.62 -0.56 15.75
CA ALA A 53 6.06 0.74 16.24
C ALA A 53 5.70 1.84 15.23
N ASN A 54 5.25 3.00 15.73
CA ASN A 54 4.95 4.16 14.88
C ASN A 54 6.12 4.50 13.95
N ALA A 55 7.36 4.50 14.45
CA ALA A 55 8.55 4.75 13.64
C ALA A 55 8.68 3.79 12.44
N SER A 56 8.31 2.52 12.60
CA SER A 56 8.33 1.55 11.50
C SER A 56 7.28 1.85 10.43
N THR A 57 6.12 2.41 10.81
CA THR A 57 5.14 2.90 9.84
C THR A 57 5.66 4.16 9.15
N SER A 58 6.23 5.10 9.90
CA SER A 58 6.80 6.33 9.34
C SER A 58 7.94 6.07 8.36
N ASP A 59 8.82 5.10 8.67
CA ASP A 59 9.91 4.69 7.79
C ASP A 59 9.39 4.13 6.47
N ALA A 60 8.33 3.31 6.50
CA ALA A 60 7.69 2.76 5.30
C ALA A 60 6.97 3.83 4.47
N LEU A 61 6.35 4.82 5.12
CA LEU A 61 5.67 5.94 4.47
C LEU A 61 6.63 7.05 3.99
N GLY A 62 7.85 7.11 4.54
CA GLY A 62 8.80 8.21 4.32
C GLY A 62 8.45 9.51 5.06
N HIS A 63 7.41 9.51 5.90
CA HIS A 63 6.99 10.67 6.69
C HIS A 63 6.20 10.23 7.93
N ASP A 64 6.04 11.14 8.91
CA ASP A 64 5.16 10.92 10.05
C ASP A 64 3.69 11.24 9.69
N PRO A 65 2.74 10.29 9.81
CA PRO A 65 1.33 10.57 9.61
C PRO A 65 0.71 11.27 10.83
N GLU A 66 -0.21 12.21 10.59
CA GLU A 66 -0.99 12.84 11.67
C GLU A 66 -1.81 11.81 12.47
N GLN A 67 -2.33 10.79 11.78
CA GLN A 67 -3.05 9.67 12.38
C GLN A 67 -2.59 8.35 11.75
N PHE A 68 -1.94 7.51 12.57
CA PHE A 68 -1.40 6.19 12.19
C PHE A 68 -2.47 5.17 11.78
N VAL A 69 -3.76 5.42 12.07
CA VAL A 69 -4.88 4.58 11.64
C VAL A 69 -5.84 5.38 10.79
N SER A 70 -5.62 5.34 9.48
CA SER A 70 -6.37 6.11 8.48
C SER A 70 -6.28 5.46 7.10
N ALA A 71 -7.17 5.86 6.18
CA ALA A 71 -7.12 5.41 4.80
C ALA A 71 -5.82 5.79 4.07
N PRO A 72 -5.27 7.03 4.23
CA PRO A 72 -3.97 7.39 3.66
C PRO A 72 -2.82 6.50 4.14
N VAL A 73 -2.78 6.13 5.43
CA VAL A 73 -1.72 5.24 5.95
C VAL A 73 -1.81 3.85 5.31
N ALA A 74 -3.01 3.26 5.24
CA ALA A 74 -3.18 1.96 4.58
C ALA A 74 -2.80 2.03 3.08
N ALA A 75 -3.11 3.14 2.42
CA ALA A 75 -2.76 3.38 1.02
C ALA A 75 -1.24 3.47 0.80
N GLY A 76 -0.54 4.26 1.63
CA GLY A 76 0.91 4.39 1.55
C GLY A 76 1.63 3.07 1.81
N LEU A 77 1.20 2.30 2.82
CA LEU A 77 1.70 0.94 3.05
C LEU A 77 1.43 0.01 1.87
N ALA A 78 0.24 0.08 1.25
CA ALA A 78 -0.06 -0.75 0.08
C ALA A 78 0.82 -0.40 -1.13
N GLN A 79 1.12 0.88 -1.34
CA GLN A 79 2.02 1.34 -2.40
C GLN A 79 3.47 0.94 -2.12
N HIS A 80 3.95 1.12 -0.90
CA HIS A 80 5.27 0.68 -0.46
C HIS A 80 5.43 -0.84 -0.64
N ALA A 81 4.45 -1.62 -0.18
CA ALA A 81 4.38 -3.06 -0.39
C ALA A 81 4.37 -3.44 -1.88
N TYR A 82 3.62 -2.72 -2.73
CA TYR A 82 3.57 -2.99 -4.16
C TYR A 82 4.93 -2.79 -4.83
N GLN A 83 5.61 -1.67 -4.54
CA GLN A 83 6.98 -1.41 -5.03
C GLN A 83 7.96 -2.47 -4.52
N ARG A 84 7.83 -2.90 -3.26
CA ARG A 84 8.63 -3.99 -2.70
C ARG A 84 8.37 -5.30 -3.42
N ALA A 85 7.11 -5.62 -3.73
CA ALA A 85 6.72 -6.80 -4.47
C ALA A 85 7.32 -6.80 -5.90
N GLN A 86 7.29 -5.65 -6.59
CA GLN A 86 7.93 -5.49 -7.91
C GLN A 86 9.43 -5.75 -7.87
N ARG A 87 10.14 -5.30 -6.81
CA ARG A 87 11.58 -5.56 -6.65
C ARG A 87 11.91 -7.02 -6.34
N LEU A 88 11.05 -7.69 -5.57
CA LEU A 88 11.25 -9.09 -5.16
C LEU A 88 10.82 -10.08 -6.25
N ALA A 89 9.82 -9.73 -7.06
CA ALA A 89 9.37 -10.56 -8.17
C ALA A 89 10.31 -10.40 -9.37
N ALA A 90 10.89 -11.51 -9.83
CA ALA A 90 11.85 -11.54 -10.94
C ALA A 90 11.21 -11.43 -12.34
N GLY A 91 10.21 -10.56 -12.57
CA GLY A 91 9.66 -10.30 -13.92
C GLY A 91 8.13 -10.25 -14.02
N THR A 92 7.57 -10.91 -15.05
CA THR A 92 6.20 -10.73 -15.59
C THR A 92 5.04 -11.27 -14.74
N VAL A 93 5.31 -11.69 -13.51
CA VAL A 93 4.28 -12.24 -12.61
C VAL A 93 3.46 -11.09 -12.03
N PRO A 94 2.11 -11.18 -11.98
CA PRO A 94 1.32 -10.12 -11.38
C PRO A 94 1.64 -10.01 -9.88
N VAL A 95 1.95 -8.80 -9.43
CA VAL A 95 2.24 -8.51 -8.03
C VAL A 95 1.16 -7.64 -7.40
N VAL A 96 0.98 -7.81 -6.10
CA VAL A 96 0.00 -7.10 -5.27
C VAL A 96 0.69 -6.58 -4.02
N GLY A 97 0.48 -5.30 -3.70
CA GLY A 97 0.84 -4.73 -2.42
C GLY A 97 -0.40 -4.57 -1.55
N ILE A 98 -0.34 -5.02 -0.30
CA ILE A 98 -1.44 -4.85 0.66
C ILE A 98 -0.93 -4.03 1.85
N GLY A 99 -1.67 -2.98 2.18
CA GLY A 99 -1.47 -2.19 3.38
C GLY A 99 -2.68 -2.30 4.30
N CYS A 100 -2.47 -2.58 5.58
CA CYS A 100 -3.52 -2.60 6.60
C CYS A 100 -3.12 -1.72 7.78
N SER A 101 -4.02 -0.84 8.21
CA SER A 101 -3.87 -0.14 9.48
C SER A 101 -5.17 -0.18 10.26
N ALA A 102 -5.10 -0.61 11.52
CA ALA A 102 -6.27 -0.83 12.35
C ALA A 102 -6.06 -0.41 13.80
N ALA A 103 -7.11 0.17 14.38
CA ALA A 103 -7.25 0.40 15.80
C ALA A 103 -8.38 -0.49 16.30
N ILE A 104 -8.03 -1.57 17.00
CA ILE A 104 -8.97 -2.49 17.63
C ILE A 104 -8.95 -2.35 19.15
N SER A 105 -9.86 -3.06 19.82
CA SER A 105 -10.04 -3.08 21.26
C SER A 105 -8.74 -3.39 21.99
N THR A 106 -8.48 -2.62 23.05
CA THR A 106 -7.35 -2.81 23.97
C THR A 106 -7.86 -3.15 25.36
N ASP A 107 -6.95 -3.45 26.27
CA ASP A 107 -7.17 -3.62 27.72
C ASP A 107 -7.54 -2.31 28.43
N TYR A 108 -7.31 -1.15 27.80
CA TYR A 108 -7.83 0.15 28.20
C TYR A 108 -8.89 0.70 27.22
N VAL A 109 -9.75 1.60 27.70
CA VAL A 109 -10.76 2.27 26.87
C VAL A 109 -10.10 3.35 26.00
N LYS A 110 -10.03 3.12 24.69
CA LYS A 110 -9.58 4.14 23.72
C LYS A 110 -10.58 5.28 23.60
N ARG A 111 -10.10 6.53 23.45
CA ARG A 111 -10.94 7.68 23.07
C ARG A 111 -11.43 7.56 21.61
N GLY A 112 -10.53 7.27 20.67
CA GLY A 112 -10.86 7.13 19.23
C GLY A 112 -11.72 5.90 18.90
N ALA A 113 -12.46 5.94 17.79
CA ALA A 113 -13.26 4.82 17.30
C ALA A 113 -12.40 3.58 16.96
N HIS A 114 -12.93 2.38 17.20
CA HIS A 114 -12.33 1.17 16.63
C HIS A 114 -12.59 1.18 15.12
N ARG A 115 -11.57 0.94 14.32
CA ARG A 115 -11.66 1.04 12.86
C ARG A 115 -10.56 0.25 12.18
N CYS A 116 -10.76 -0.06 10.92
CA CYS A 116 -9.72 -0.55 10.02
C CYS A 116 -9.76 0.19 8.69
N ALA A 117 -8.59 0.37 8.11
CA ALA A 117 -8.38 0.72 6.73
C ALA A 117 -7.47 -0.34 6.11
N VAL A 118 -7.87 -0.89 4.97
CA VAL A 118 -7.07 -1.79 4.16
C VAL A 118 -7.02 -1.19 2.76
N ALA A 119 -5.85 -1.21 2.12
CA ALA A 119 -5.72 -0.85 0.72
C ALA A 119 -4.97 -1.96 -0.02
N VAL A 120 -5.34 -2.15 -1.28
CA VAL A 120 -4.68 -3.10 -2.17
C VAL A 120 -4.24 -2.35 -3.41
N CYS A 121 -2.93 -2.29 -3.61
CA CYS A 121 -2.30 -1.67 -4.76
C CYS A 121 -1.90 -2.76 -5.78
N THR A 122 -2.29 -2.54 -7.03
CA THR A 122 -1.97 -3.38 -8.17
C THR A 122 -1.52 -2.50 -9.33
N ARG A 123 -1.10 -3.11 -10.43
CA ARG A 123 -0.75 -2.36 -11.66
C ARG A 123 -1.90 -1.51 -12.20
N THR A 124 -3.16 -1.91 -11.97
CA THR A 124 -4.33 -1.22 -12.55
C THR A 124 -4.92 -0.16 -11.62
N GLY A 125 -4.40 -0.02 -10.39
CA GLY A 125 -4.87 0.97 -9.44
C GLY A 125 -4.86 0.48 -8.00
N ILE A 126 -5.50 1.27 -7.15
CA ILE A 126 -5.62 1.02 -5.73
C ILE A 126 -7.10 0.91 -5.33
N THR A 127 -7.41 -0.10 -4.52
CA THR A 127 -8.74 -0.28 -3.93
C THR A 127 -8.66 -0.19 -2.43
N HIS A 128 -9.50 0.65 -1.83
CA HIS A 128 -9.59 0.92 -0.41
C HIS A 128 -10.79 0.22 0.19
N TYR A 129 -10.60 -0.30 1.41
CA TYR A 129 -11.62 -0.92 2.23
C TYR A 129 -11.56 -0.28 3.61
N ALA A 130 -12.65 0.33 4.06
CA ALA A 130 -12.71 0.98 5.37
C ALA A 130 -13.94 0.55 6.15
N CYS A 131 -13.76 0.32 7.46
CA CYS A 131 -14.86 0.01 8.36
C CYS A 131 -14.62 0.63 9.73
N VAL A 132 -15.68 1.20 10.31
CA VAL A 132 -15.69 1.67 11.71
C VAL A 132 -16.51 0.67 12.53
N PHE A 133 -15.92 0.15 13.61
CA PHE A 133 -16.56 -0.84 14.47
C PHE A 133 -17.28 -0.16 15.64
N ARG A 134 -18.41 -0.75 16.03
CA ARG A 134 -19.11 -0.34 17.24
C ARG A 134 -18.36 -0.86 18.46
N LYS A 135 -18.01 0.05 19.37
CA LYS A 135 -17.34 -0.33 20.63
C LYS A 135 -18.25 -1.19 21.50
N GLY A 136 -17.64 -2.16 22.20
CA GLY A 136 -18.32 -3.02 23.17
C GLY A 136 -19.16 -4.14 22.57
N THR A 137 -19.22 -4.28 21.23
CA THR A 137 -19.95 -5.39 20.58
C THR A 137 -19.08 -6.58 20.21
N ARG A 138 -17.76 -6.40 20.16
CA ARG A 138 -16.79 -7.46 19.85
C ARG A 138 -15.62 -7.42 20.83
N SER A 139 -15.05 -8.59 21.11
CA SER A 139 -13.76 -8.71 21.77
C SER A 139 -12.63 -8.30 20.83
N ARG A 140 -11.44 -8.03 21.37
CA ARG A 140 -10.23 -7.79 20.56
C ARG A 140 -10.00 -8.90 19.52
N ALA A 141 -10.15 -10.16 19.92
CA ALA A 141 -9.95 -11.31 19.02
C ALA A 141 -10.98 -11.36 17.88
N GLN A 142 -12.22 -10.95 18.17
CA GLN A 142 -13.27 -10.86 17.14
C GLN A 142 -13.06 -9.69 16.19
N GLU A 143 -12.50 -8.57 16.65
CA GLU A 143 -12.11 -7.46 15.77
C GLU A 143 -10.89 -7.82 14.92
N GLU A 144 -9.90 -8.53 15.48
CA GLU A 144 -8.75 -9.07 14.73
C GLU A 144 -9.22 -10.02 13.60
N ASP A 145 -10.09 -10.98 13.91
CA ASP A 145 -10.69 -11.90 12.92
C ASP A 145 -11.43 -11.14 11.81
N LEU A 146 -12.16 -10.09 12.16
CA LEU A 146 -12.87 -9.26 11.20
C LEU A 146 -11.92 -8.48 10.28
N VAL A 147 -10.88 -7.86 10.83
CA VAL A 147 -9.86 -7.14 10.04
C VAL A 147 -9.15 -8.09 9.09
N SER A 148 -8.73 -9.26 9.58
CA SER A 148 -8.05 -10.26 8.75
C SER A 148 -8.94 -10.84 7.66
N ARG A 149 -10.25 -10.95 7.88
CA ARG A 149 -11.22 -11.31 6.83
C ARG A 149 -11.33 -10.24 5.75
N ILE A 150 -11.31 -8.96 6.13
CA ILE A 150 -11.30 -7.84 5.17
C ILE A 150 -10.02 -7.90 4.32
N VAL A 151 -8.86 -8.17 4.93
CA VAL A 151 -7.59 -8.36 4.21
C VAL A 151 -7.67 -9.52 3.21
N LEU A 152 -8.16 -10.70 3.62
CA LEU A 152 -8.30 -11.84 2.71
C LEU A 152 -9.30 -11.58 1.57
N ARG A 153 -10.41 -10.89 1.87
CA ARG A 153 -11.36 -10.47 0.85
C ARG A 153 -10.70 -9.55 -0.17
N ALA A 154 -9.97 -8.55 0.31
CA ALA A 154 -9.30 -7.58 -0.54
C ALA A 154 -8.23 -8.24 -1.44
N LEU A 155 -7.44 -9.15 -0.89
CA LEU A 155 -6.48 -9.95 -1.66
C LEU A 155 -7.17 -10.82 -2.71
N ALA A 156 -8.25 -11.51 -2.34
CA ALA A 156 -8.96 -12.37 -3.26
C ALA A 156 -9.61 -11.61 -4.42
N GLU A 157 -10.22 -10.43 -4.15
CA GLU A 157 -10.73 -9.55 -5.19
C GLU A 157 -9.60 -9.08 -6.14
N ALA A 158 -8.43 -8.74 -5.60
CA ALA A 158 -7.26 -8.38 -6.42
C ALA A 158 -6.70 -9.56 -7.23
N CYS A 159 -6.86 -10.79 -6.75
CA CYS A 159 -6.53 -12.01 -7.51
C CYS A 159 -7.55 -12.33 -8.63
N GLY A 160 -8.61 -11.53 -8.79
CA GLY A 160 -9.69 -11.77 -9.75
C GLY A 160 -10.66 -12.88 -9.32
N LEU A 161 -10.67 -13.25 -8.04
CA LEU A 161 -11.62 -14.24 -7.52
C LEU A 161 -13.00 -13.59 -7.36
N PRO A 162 -14.10 -14.30 -7.67
CA PRO A 162 -15.44 -13.75 -7.57
C PRO A 162 -15.73 -13.30 -6.13
N ALA A 163 -16.29 -12.09 -5.99
CA ALA A 163 -16.54 -11.36 -4.75
C ALA A 163 -16.75 -12.30 -3.54
N PRO A 164 -15.67 -12.65 -2.82
CA PRO A 164 -15.74 -13.69 -1.83
C PRO A 164 -16.51 -13.14 -0.63
N VAL A 165 -17.57 -13.83 -0.25
CA VAL A 165 -18.23 -13.54 1.02
C VAL A 165 -17.21 -13.88 2.11
N VAL A 166 -16.72 -12.88 2.83
CA VAL A 166 -16.90 -12.68 4.29
C VAL A 166 -16.03 -11.48 4.69
N PRO A 167 -16.66 -10.37 5.09
CA PRO A 167 -16.61 -10.02 6.51
C PRO A 167 -18.00 -10.12 7.17
N ARG A 168 -18.08 -10.69 8.38
CA ARG A 168 -19.32 -10.79 9.18
C ARG A 168 -19.58 -9.45 9.88
N LEU A 169 -19.94 -8.45 9.09
CA LEU A 169 -20.23 -7.11 9.57
C LEU A 169 -21.66 -7.02 10.11
N ASN A 170 -21.84 -6.19 11.14
CA ASN A 170 -23.18 -5.80 11.55
C ASN A 170 -23.77 -4.90 10.47
N ARG A 171 -25.10 -4.88 10.31
CA ARG A 171 -25.78 -3.99 9.32
C ARG A 171 -25.44 -2.50 9.52
N SER A 172 -25.05 -2.11 10.74
CA SER A 172 -24.66 -0.75 11.11
C SER A 172 -23.16 -0.44 10.92
N GLU A 173 -22.37 -1.40 10.42
CA GLU A 173 -20.92 -1.28 10.20
C GLU A 173 -20.64 -1.54 8.72
N PRO A 174 -21.02 -0.63 7.82
CA PRO A 174 -20.82 -0.84 6.39
C PRO A 174 -19.32 -0.92 6.07
N LEU A 175 -18.96 -1.86 5.20
CA LEU A 175 -17.65 -1.84 4.55
C LEU A 175 -17.73 -0.86 3.39
N LEU A 176 -17.03 0.26 3.50
CA LEU A 176 -16.85 1.19 2.40
C LEU A 176 -15.76 0.63 1.49
N VAL A 177 -16.05 0.53 0.19
CA VAL A 177 -15.11 0.06 -0.83
C VAL A 177 -15.05 1.09 -1.94
N GLU A 178 -13.87 1.61 -2.20
CA GLU A 178 -13.62 2.64 -3.22
C GLU A 178 -12.38 2.25 -4.03
N SER A 179 -12.50 2.27 -5.35
CA SER A 179 -11.39 1.97 -6.26
C SER A 179 -11.00 3.20 -7.03
N GLN A 180 -9.71 3.45 -7.10
CA GLN A 180 -9.10 4.49 -7.92
C GLN A 180 -8.19 3.81 -8.95
N PRO A 181 -8.45 3.98 -10.26
CA PRO A 181 -7.59 3.41 -11.28
C PRO A 181 -6.18 4.01 -11.17
N ALA A 182 -5.17 3.25 -11.58
CA ALA A 182 -3.82 3.77 -11.73
C ALA A 182 -3.88 4.88 -12.78
N THR A 183 -3.69 6.11 -12.34
CA THR A 183 -3.17 7.16 -13.21
C THR A 183 -1.69 6.85 -13.35
N ASP A 184 -1.36 5.94 -14.26
CA ASP A 184 0.04 5.63 -14.54
C ASP A 184 0.64 6.82 -15.28
N ALA A 185 1.03 7.83 -14.50
CA ALA A 185 1.63 9.05 -14.98
C ALA A 185 2.98 8.76 -15.64
N LEU A 186 3.64 7.66 -15.24
CA LEU A 186 4.85 7.17 -15.88
C LEU A 186 4.54 6.54 -17.24
N ASP A 187 3.55 5.65 -17.35
CA ASP A 187 3.12 5.11 -18.66
C ASP A 187 2.60 6.22 -19.57
N GLN A 188 1.83 7.18 -19.06
CA GLN A 188 1.38 8.34 -19.82
C GLN A 188 2.57 9.16 -20.34
N PHE A 189 3.57 9.41 -19.49
CA PHE A 189 4.80 10.10 -19.88
C PHE A 189 5.62 9.29 -20.91
N LEU A 190 5.79 7.98 -20.69
CA LEU A 190 6.49 7.08 -21.62
C LEU A 190 5.77 6.95 -22.97
N GLN A 191 4.44 7.04 -22.99
CA GLN A 191 3.60 7.09 -24.20
C GLN A 191 3.51 8.50 -24.81
N SER A 192 4.26 9.48 -24.28
CA SER A 192 4.24 10.88 -24.74
C SER A 192 2.88 11.56 -24.64
N ALA A 193 2.01 11.12 -23.71
CA ALA A 193 0.75 11.77 -23.40
C ALA A 193 0.92 13.01 -22.48
N THR A 194 2.08 13.13 -21.83
CA THR A 194 2.47 14.26 -20.97
C THR A 194 3.92 14.65 -21.27
N ASP A 195 4.25 15.94 -21.24
CA ASP A 195 5.57 16.46 -21.63
C ASP A 195 6.62 16.32 -20.52
N THR A 196 6.19 16.42 -19.26
CA THR A 196 7.05 16.30 -18.08
C THR A 196 6.40 15.45 -17.00
N LEU A 197 7.22 14.78 -16.20
CA LEU A 197 6.79 14.01 -15.04
C LEU A 197 7.67 14.35 -13.85
N SER A 198 7.08 14.90 -12.79
CA SER A 198 7.78 15.18 -11.53
C SER A 198 7.64 14.00 -10.60
N VAL A 199 8.76 13.46 -10.12
CA VAL A 199 8.79 12.32 -9.19
C VAL A 199 9.36 12.77 -7.85
N TYR A 200 8.60 12.56 -6.78
CA TYR A 200 8.95 12.98 -5.43
C TYR A 200 9.55 11.82 -4.60
N PRO A 201 10.28 12.12 -3.51
CA PRO A 201 10.89 11.08 -2.67
C PRO A 201 9.91 10.08 -2.05
N ASP A 202 8.66 10.47 -1.86
CA ASP A 202 7.55 9.62 -1.39
C ASP A 202 6.93 8.75 -2.51
N GLY A 203 7.43 8.86 -3.74
CA GLY A 203 6.91 8.16 -4.91
C GLY A 203 5.70 8.82 -5.56
N HIS A 204 5.24 9.98 -5.08
CA HIS A 204 4.22 10.76 -5.78
C HIS A 204 4.74 11.18 -7.17
N MET A 205 3.87 11.07 -8.18
CA MET A 205 4.17 11.44 -9.56
C MET A 205 3.16 12.45 -10.08
N ALA A 206 3.64 13.63 -10.48
CA ALA A 206 2.82 14.72 -10.99
C ALA A 206 3.13 14.99 -12.47
N PRO A 207 2.23 14.64 -13.41
CA PRO A 207 2.39 14.96 -14.82
C PRO A 207 2.18 16.45 -15.09
N ASN A 208 2.99 17.04 -15.97
CA ASN A 208 2.91 18.44 -16.40
C ASN A 208 2.87 19.46 -15.24
N GLU A 209 3.49 19.14 -14.12
CA GLU A 209 3.57 20.05 -12.99
C GLU A 209 4.39 21.29 -13.35
N THR A 210 3.81 22.47 -13.08
CA THR A 210 4.49 23.73 -13.33
C THR A 210 5.37 24.09 -12.15
N HIS A 211 6.68 24.03 -12.36
CA HIS A 211 7.65 24.47 -11.36
C HIS A 211 7.96 25.96 -11.58
N SER A 212 7.86 26.75 -10.51
CA SER A 212 8.27 28.17 -10.54
C SER A 212 9.33 28.42 -9.47
N GLY A 213 10.36 29.18 -9.82
CA GLY A 213 11.43 29.53 -8.89
C GLY A 213 12.36 28.37 -8.49
N VAL A 214 12.39 27.28 -9.26
CA VAL A 214 13.34 26.16 -9.05
C VAL A 214 14.60 26.29 -9.91
N CYS A 215 15.65 25.58 -9.52
CA CYS A 215 16.83 25.30 -10.32
C CYS A 215 16.74 23.87 -10.86
N LEU A 216 17.03 23.69 -12.16
CA LEU A 216 17.19 22.36 -12.75
C LEU A 216 18.68 22.04 -12.89
N LEU A 217 19.09 20.92 -12.32
CA LEU A 217 20.43 20.38 -12.48
C LEU A 217 20.40 19.31 -13.57
N SER A 218 20.90 19.67 -14.76
CA SER A 218 21.00 18.79 -15.92
C SER A 218 22.25 17.91 -15.84
N GLY A 219 22.15 16.62 -16.16
CA GLY A 219 23.30 15.71 -16.18
C GLY A 219 22.93 14.23 -16.28
N SER A 220 23.96 13.38 -16.31
CA SER A 220 23.78 11.92 -16.19
C SER A 220 23.85 11.54 -14.71
N PHE A 221 22.71 11.16 -14.13
CA PHE A 221 22.60 10.82 -12.70
C PHE A 221 22.38 9.32 -12.46
N ASN A 222 22.72 8.46 -13.44
CA ASN A 222 22.54 7.02 -13.34
C ASN A 222 23.89 6.28 -13.26
N PRO A 223 24.27 5.67 -12.11
CA PRO A 223 23.55 5.67 -10.83
C PRO A 223 23.74 6.96 -10.03
N LEU A 224 22.75 7.28 -9.19
CA LEU A 224 22.83 8.41 -8.28
C LEU A 224 23.83 8.10 -7.16
N HIS A 225 24.66 9.08 -6.78
CA HIS A 225 25.64 8.93 -5.70
C HIS A 225 25.82 10.26 -4.93
N ASP A 226 26.52 10.23 -3.80
CA ASP A 226 26.69 11.38 -2.87
C ASP A 226 27.18 12.66 -3.55
N GLY A 227 28.08 12.55 -4.53
CA GLY A 227 28.53 13.70 -5.32
C GLY A 227 27.40 14.47 -6.01
N HIS A 228 26.43 13.77 -6.60
CA HIS A 228 25.27 14.39 -7.24
C HIS A 228 24.38 15.09 -6.21
N VAL A 229 24.15 14.45 -5.06
CA VAL A 229 23.35 15.02 -3.97
C VAL A 229 23.99 16.29 -3.42
N ARG A 230 25.30 16.28 -3.18
CA ARG A 230 26.04 17.48 -2.76
C ARG A 230 25.99 18.59 -3.80
N LEU A 231 26.11 18.24 -5.08
CA LEU A 231 26.03 19.23 -6.17
C LEU A 231 24.65 19.92 -6.19
N LEU A 232 23.57 19.14 -6.04
CA LEU A 232 22.22 19.67 -5.95
C LEU A 232 22.05 20.60 -4.74
N GLN A 233 22.55 20.19 -3.58
CA GLN A 233 22.51 20.99 -2.34
C GLN A 233 23.26 22.32 -2.48
N VAL A 234 24.46 22.29 -3.08
CA VAL A 234 25.25 23.50 -3.35
C VAL A 234 24.54 24.42 -4.32
N ALA A 235 23.99 23.88 -5.42
CA ALA A 235 23.24 24.67 -6.40
C ALA A 235 22.01 25.35 -5.76
N ALA A 236 21.25 24.62 -4.95
CA ALA A 236 20.09 25.15 -4.23
C ALA A 236 20.49 26.30 -3.28
N HIS A 237 21.57 26.11 -2.52
CA HIS A 237 22.08 27.10 -1.58
C HIS A 237 22.58 28.36 -2.30
N THR A 238 23.38 28.21 -3.36
CA THR A 238 23.95 29.32 -4.12
C THR A 238 22.89 30.16 -4.83
N LEU A 239 21.83 29.52 -5.33
CA LEU A 239 20.77 30.21 -6.07
C LEU A 239 19.61 30.67 -5.18
N HIS A 240 19.64 30.35 -3.88
CA HIS A 240 18.54 30.60 -2.94
C HIS A 240 17.18 30.09 -3.46
N ARG A 241 17.19 28.91 -4.08
CA ARG A 241 16.04 28.29 -4.74
C ARG A 241 16.06 26.78 -4.52
N PRO A 242 14.89 26.10 -4.47
CA PRO A 242 14.86 24.64 -4.54
C PRO A 242 15.52 24.15 -5.82
N ALA A 243 16.25 23.04 -5.76
CA ALA A 243 16.88 22.43 -6.94
C ALA A 243 16.31 21.02 -7.18
N LEU A 244 16.10 20.69 -8.45
CA LEU A 244 15.62 19.38 -8.91
C LEU A 244 16.64 18.78 -9.89
N PHE A 245 16.72 17.44 -9.94
CA PHE A 245 17.44 16.76 -11.01
C PHE A 245 16.58 16.69 -12.27
N GLU A 246 17.19 16.91 -13.42
CA GLU A 246 16.59 16.61 -14.71
C GLU A 246 17.04 15.22 -15.19
N LEU A 247 16.10 14.38 -15.61
CA LEU A 247 16.38 13.07 -16.19
C LEU A 247 15.70 12.94 -17.56
N PRO A 248 16.45 13.02 -18.68
CA PRO A 248 15.88 12.77 -20.00
C PRO A 248 15.58 11.28 -20.20
N VAL A 249 14.44 10.97 -20.79
CA VAL A 249 14.02 9.58 -21.09
C VAL A 249 14.31 9.16 -22.53
N ILE A 250 14.40 10.12 -23.45
CA ILE A 250 14.82 9.90 -24.84
C ILE A 250 15.98 10.86 -25.11
N ASN A 251 17.08 10.33 -25.65
CA ASN A 251 18.20 11.10 -26.21
C ASN A 251 18.08 11.16 -27.74
#